data_AF-A0A660M1F5-F1
#
_entry.id   AF-A0A660M1F5-F1
#
_cell.length_a   1.000
_cell.length_b   1.000
_cell.length_c   1.000
_cell.angle_alpha   90.00
_cell.angle_beta   90.00
_cell.angle_gamma   90.00
#
_symmetry.space_group_name_H-M   'P 1'
#
loop_
_entity.id
_entity.type
_entity.pdbx_description
1 polymer ?
#
loop_
_entity_poly.entity_id
_entity_poly.type
_entity_poly.pdbx_seq_one_letter_code
_entity_poly.pdbx_strand_id
1 'polypeptide(L)' 'MKHDLLTLTDSLILQKDVDDLVRLRHIILELYSSGFEVEKLSLIELNEYIDEACAALEENKDPKEIVNLKIRQLQNS' A
#
# COMPACT_ATOMS: atom_id res chain seq x y z
N MET A 1 3.61 1.62 -13.61
CA MET A 1 3.04 2.45 -12.52
C MET A 1 2.22 1.62 -11.52
N LYS A 2 1.07 1.04 -11.90
CA LYS A 2 0.26 0.18 -10.98
C LYS A 2 1.12 -0.91 -10.33
N HIS A 3 1.80 -1.69 -11.16
CA HIS A 3 2.65 -2.78 -10.69
C HIS A 3 3.77 -2.27 -9.78
N ASP A 4 4.46 -1.20 -10.18
CA ASP A 4 5.57 -0.62 -9.42
C ASP A 4 5.13 -0.12 -8.05
N LEU A 5 3.98 0.56 -7.95
CA LEU A 5 3.42 1.03 -6.69
C LEU A 5 3.05 -0.14 -5.76
N LEU A 6 2.41 -1.17 -6.29
CA LEU A 6 2.06 -2.37 -5.51
C LEU A 6 3.31 -3.11 -5.04
N THR A 7 4.28 -3.33 -5.92
CA THR A 7 5.54 -4.00 -5.57
C THR A 7 6.35 -3.21 -4.56
N LEU A 8 6.35 -1.87 -4.64
CA LEU A 8 6.97 -1.01 -3.64
C LEU A 8 6.28 -1.19 -2.28
N THR A 9 4.95 -1.06 -2.23
CA THR A 9 4.17 -1.27 -0.99
C THR A 9 4.48 -2.63 -0.38
N ASP A 10 4.42 -3.71 -1.17
CA ASP A 10 4.69 -5.07 -0.71
C ASP A 10 6.11 -5.21 -0.15
N SER A 11 7.10 -4.62 -0.83
CA SER A 11 8.50 -4.66 -0.41
C SER A 11 8.68 -3.98 0.95
N LEU A 12 8.06 -2.82 1.16
CA LEU A 12 8.12 -2.09 2.42
C LEU A 12 7.45 -2.89 3.56
N ILE A 13 6.29 -3.52 3.29
CA ILE A 13 5.62 -4.40 4.26
C ILE A 13 6.53 -5.56 4.65
N LEU A 14 7.11 -6.26 3.67
CA LEU A 14 8.00 -7.41 3.91
C LEU A 14 9.25 -7.03 4.68
N GLN A 15 9.77 -5.82 4.49
CA GLN A 15 10.91 -5.27 5.22
C GLN A 15 10.53 -4.74 6.61
N LYS A 16 9.23 -4.65 6.92
CA LYS A 16 8.68 -3.99 8.12
C LYS A 16 9.10 -2.52 8.22
N ASP A 17 9.27 -1.85 7.08
CA ASP A 17 9.66 -0.45 7.03
C ASP A 17 8.44 0.45 7.17
N VAL A 18 7.99 0.61 8.42
CA VAL A 18 6.78 1.40 8.75
C VAL A 18 6.98 2.87 8.42
N ASP A 19 8.18 3.41 8.61
CA ASP A 19 8.47 4.82 8.33
C ASP A 19 8.32 5.12 6.84
N ASP A 20 8.85 4.26 5.97
CA ASP A 20 8.71 4.43 4.52
C ASP A 20 7.30 4.10 4.02
N LEU A 21 6.55 3.22 4.68
CA LEU A 21 5.11 3.04 4.41
C LEU A 21 4.32 4.32 4.69
N VAL A 22 4.57 4.98 5.82
CA VAL A 22 3.94 6.26 6.18
C VAL A 22 4.30 7.35 5.16
N ARG A 23 5.54 7.38 4.68
CA ARG A 23 5.94 8.31 3.60
C ARG A 23 5.22 8.02 2.30
N LEU A 24 5.16 6.76 1.89
CA LEU A 24 4.45 6.33 0.68
C LEU A 24 2.97 6.71 0.73
N ARG A 25 2.33 6.55 1.89
CA ARG A 25 0.96 6.99 2.13
C ARG A 25 0.77 8.49 1.86
N HIS A 26 1.66 9.34 2.37
CA HIS A 26 1.58 10.79 2.11
C HIS A 26 1.75 11.11 0.62
N ILE A 27 2.69 10.47 -0.06
CA ILE A 27 2.91 10.65 -1.50
C ILE A 27 1.66 10.26 -2.29
N ILE A 28 1.03 9.13 -1.95
CA ILE A 28 -0.20 8.67 -2.63
C ILE A 28 -1.35 9.65 -2.41
N LEU A 29 -1.48 10.23 -1.22
CA LEU A 29 -2.49 11.24 -0.92
C LEU A 29 -2.26 12.53 -1.73
N GLU A 30 -1.01 12.96 -1.88
CA GLU A 30 -0.64 14.10 -2.72
C GLU A 30 -0.97 13.84 -4.20
N LEU A 31 -0.63 12.65 -4.70
CA LEU A 31 -0.96 12.23 -6.08
C LEU A 31 -2.48 12.25 -6.29
N TYR A 32 -3.25 11.65 -5.40
CA TYR A 32 -4.70 11.66 -5.46
C TYR A 32 -5.26 13.09 -5.45
N SER A 33 -4.76 13.96 -4.56
CA SER A 33 -5.20 15.36 -4.46
C SER A 33 -4.88 16.19 -5.71
N SER A 34 -3.84 15.80 -6.47
CA SER A 34 -3.47 16.43 -7.73
C SER A 34 -4.33 16.01 -8.92
N GLY A 35 -5.26 15.06 -8.74
CA GLY A 35 -6.04 14.46 -9.82
C GLY A 35 -5.24 13.46 -10.66
N PHE A 36 -4.14 12.94 -10.12
CA PHE A 36 -3.35 11.92 -10.80
C PHE A 36 -4.09 10.59 -10.79
N GLU A 37 -4.18 9.96 -11.95
CA GLU A 37 -4.84 8.67 -12.10
C GLU A 37 -3.84 7.59 -12.49
N VAL A 38 -4.01 6.40 -11.92
CA VAL A 38 -3.30 5.20 -12.32
C VAL A 38 -4.31 4.22 -12.87
N GLU A 39 -4.12 3.80 -14.13
CA GLU A 39 -5.02 2.86 -14.78
C GLU A 39 -5.21 1.60 -13.91
N LYS A 40 -6.47 1.27 -13.61
CA LYS A 40 -6.88 0.09 -12.81
C LYS A 40 -6.30 0.08 -11.39
N LEU A 41 -6.04 1.24 -10.79
CA LEU A 41 -5.62 1.32 -9.40
C LEU A 41 -6.29 2.51 -8.72
N SER A 42 -7.12 2.25 -7.73
CA SER A 42 -7.64 3.29 -6.85
C SER A 42 -6.54 3.72 -5.88
N LEU A 43 -6.11 4.98 -5.99
CA LEU A 43 -5.14 5.55 -5.06
C LEU A 43 -5.72 5.66 -3.63
N ILE A 44 -7.05 5.77 -3.50
CA ILE A 44 -7.74 5.76 -2.20
C ILE A 44 -7.60 4.37 -1.55
N GLU A 45 -7.97 3.32 -2.28
CA GLU A 45 -7.90 1.94 -1.75
C GLU A 45 -6.45 1.53 -1.44
N LEU A 46 -5.49 2.01 -2.23
CA LEU A 46 -4.06 1.80 -1.94
C LEU A 46 -3.63 2.52 -0.66
N ASN A 47 -4.13 3.73 -0.40
CA ASN A 47 -3.85 4.46 0.83
C ASN A 47 -4.42 3.73 2.06
N GLU A 48 -5.66 3.27 1.97
CA GLU A 48 -6.32 2.46 3.00
C GLU A 48 -5.60 1.12 3.23
N TYR A 49 -5.07 0.50 2.18
CA TYR A 49 -4.24 -0.69 2.32
C TYR A 49 -2.98 -0.41 3.14
N ILE A 50 -2.28 0.69 2.84
CA ILE A 50 -1.07 1.07 3.57
C ILE A 50 -1.39 1.33 5.04
N ASP A 51 -2.49 2.04 5.35
CA ASP A 51 -2.91 2.28 6.74
C ASP A 51 -3.16 0.97 7.51
N GLU A 52 -3.88 0.02 6.90
CA GLU A 52 -4.10 -1.29 7.52
C GLU A 52 -2.82 -2.12 7.66
N ALA A 53 -1.90 -2.02 6.69
CA ALA A 53 -0.62 -2.71 6.76
C ALA A 53 0.24 -2.16 7.91
N CYS A 54 0.28 -0.84 8.10
CA CYS A 54 0.96 -0.21 9.23
C CYS A 54 0.39 -0.70 10.56
N ALA A 55 -0.94 -0.64 10.74
CA ALA A 55 -1.59 -1.11 11.97
C ALA A 55 -1.32 -2.61 12.24
N ALA A 56 -1.34 -3.44 11.20
CA ALA A 56 -1.02 -4.86 11.31
C ALA A 56 0.44 -5.11 11.70
N LEU A 57 1.39 -4.32 11.19
CA LEU A 57 2.80 -4.40 11.56
C LEU A 57 3.02 -3.96 13.02
N GLU A 58 2.33 -2.91 13.47
CA GLU A 58 2.34 -2.46 14.87
C GLU A 58 1.81 -3.55 15.83
N GLU A 59 0.80 -4.30 15.39
CA GLU A 59 0.27 -5.49 16.10
C GLU A 59 1.18 -6.73 16.03
N ASN A 60 2.38 -6.62 15.42
CA ASN A 60 3.33 -7.72 15.21
C ASN A 60 2.78 -8.89 14.36
N LYS A 61 1.85 -8.63 13.44
CA LYS A 61 1.40 -9.64 12.46
C LYS A 61 2.53 -10.01 11.50
N ASP A 62 2.48 -11.21 10.93
CA ASP A 62 3.47 -11.66 9.95
C ASP A 62 3.33 -10.84 8.66
N PRO A 63 4.38 -10.14 8.19
CA PRO A 63 4.36 -9.41 6.92
C PRO A 63 3.89 -10.24 5.73
N LYS A 64 4.21 -11.54 5.70
CA LYS A 64 3.75 -12.42 4.63
C LYS A 64 2.24 -12.61 4.65
N GLU A 65 1.63 -12.63 5.83
CA GLU A 65 0.17 -12.67 5.95
C GLU A 65 -0.45 -11.35 5.49
N ILE A 66 0.12 -10.21 5.87
CA ILE A 66 -0.36 -8.87 5.49
C ILE A 66 -0.37 -8.69 3.96
N VAL A 67 0.73 -9.05 3.31
CA VAL A 67 0.86 -9.04 1.84
C VAL A 67 -0.17 -9.97 1.19
N ASN A 68 -0.36 -11.17 1.74
CA ASN A 68 -1.28 -12.15 1.16
C ASN A 68 -2.78 -11.84 1.39
N LEU A 69 -3.15 -11.07 2.41
CA LEU A 69 -4.54 -10.80 2.80
C LEU A 69 -5.26 -9.82 1.85
N LYS A 70 -4.57 -8.80 1.32
CA LYS A 70 -5.21 -7.71 0.56
C LYS A 70 -4.82 -7.62 -0.92
N ILE A 71 -3.74 -8.28 -1.34
CA ILE A 71 -3.23 -8.21 -2.72
C ILE A 71 -4.21 -8.73 -3.78
N ARG A 72 -5.16 -9.60 -3.43
CA ARG A 72 -6.11 -10.13 -4.44
C ARG A 72 -7.27 -9.20 -4.77
N GLN A 73 -7.53 -8.16 -3.98
CA GLN A 73 -8.60 -7.21 -4.26
C GLN A 73 -8.12 -6.08 -5.19
N LEU A 74 -6.89 -5.60 -5.02
CA LEU A 74 -6.31 -4.52 -5.86
C LEU A 74 -5.81 -5.00 -7.24
N GLN A 75 -5.52 -6.30 -7.40
CA GLN A 75 -5.09 -6.87 -8.68
C GLN A 75 -6.24 -7.15 -9.66
N ASN A 76 -7.47 -7.32 -9.17
CA ASN A 76 -8.64 -7.72 -9.95
C ASN A 76 -9.64 -6.58 -10.23
N SER A 77 -9.38 -5.37 -9.74
CA SER A 77 -10.10 -4.14 -10.10
C SER A 77 -9.42 -3.41 -11.26
#